data_AF-A0A401WQY9-F1
#
_entry.id   AF-A0A401WQY9-F1
#
_cell.length_a   1.000
_cell.length_b   1.000
_cell.length_c   1.000
_cell.angle_alpha   90.00
_cell.angle_beta   90.00
_cell.angle_gamma   90.00
#
_symmetry.space_group_name_H-M   'P 1'
#
loop_
_entity.id
_entity.type
_entity.pdbx_description
1 polymer ?
#
loop_
_entity_poly.entity_id
_entity_poly.type
_entity_poly.pdbx_seq_one_letter_code
_entity_poly.pdbx_strand_id
1 'polypeptide(L)'
;MTTPDWSTGSDYTWVGPTTGGVWTDASNWQYDGEPATHAPDAQTSGTITIPAGATVTIPSTVSSLGYLTLDVQGTLVMPSSDSQLTFSKLVVENGGQATISRTLNINGGLQINNGGTATFEGVTQNWTNPSLNLSLLQGGTLNIDKSNIVLGNVNQGSGAGTLNITGGSVVSTASNSTDLSGPINVTGSSFTDNSSLASTTTLTLNDGATATLSTSAYPADGSTVVFGTGNNTLVLPNLQYGANKVNVENLKNGDRLGVDGTQVTTATLSANNVALATTSGTPIQVKSVTYDSSYTDAPTGDETQTVTIDSGQGVICFLAGSMIATPNGVVAVENIRRGDEVLTFVNGVTHVRPVVWAGMAQATVNPALPDDMAGYPVRILADAIAPGVPYQDLLVTAEHGIFANGKLVPARMLVNGSSIFFDRSITA
;
A
#
# COMPACT_ATOMS: atom_id res chain seq x y z
N MET A 1 19.86 18.29 -47.38
CA MET A 1 18.94 17.28 -46.83
C MET A 1 17.86 18.04 -46.11
N THR A 2 16.68 18.08 -46.72
CA THR A 2 15.47 18.66 -46.15
C THR A 2 15.05 17.81 -44.96
N THR A 3 14.73 18.44 -43.84
CA THR A 3 13.99 17.83 -42.73
C THR A 3 12.78 17.08 -43.31
N PRO A 4 12.60 15.78 -43.03
CA PRO A 4 11.35 15.12 -43.39
C PRO A 4 10.19 15.86 -42.74
N ASP A 5 9.14 16.13 -43.52
CA ASP A 5 7.89 16.72 -43.05
C ASP A 5 7.35 15.90 -41.86
N TRP A 6 6.83 16.58 -40.84
CA TRP A 6 6.21 16.01 -39.64
C TRP A 6 4.88 15.29 -39.90
N SER A 7 4.70 14.66 -41.06
CA SER A 7 3.40 14.19 -41.48
C SER A 7 3.53 12.97 -42.37
N THR A 8 3.39 11.80 -41.77
CA THR A 8 2.45 10.74 -42.19
C THR A 8 2.62 9.46 -41.37
N GLY A 9 3.68 9.36 -40.55
CA GLY A 9 3.89 8.20 -39.70
C GLY A 9 3.37 8.31 -38.28
N SER A 10 2.98 7.15 -37.75
CA SER A 10 2.38 7.04 -36.43
C SER A 10 3.20 6.19 -35.48
N ASP A 11 4.20 5.43 -35.94
CA ASP A 11 4.82 4.40 -35.11
C ASP A 11 6.35 4.48 -35.10
N TYR A 12 6.90 4.73 -33.92
CA TYR A 12 8.32 4.57 -33.61
C TYR A 12 8.58 3.17 -33.09
N THR A 13 9.61 2.50 -33.60
CA THR A 13 10.04 1.18 -33.10
C THR A 13 11.50 1.20 -32.69
N TRP A 14 11.80 0.67 -31.51
CA TRP A 14 13.19 0.51 -31.08
C TRP A 14 13.89 -0.57 -31.92
N VAL A 15 14.99 -0.20 -32.57
CA VAL A 15 15.88 -1.10 -33.34
C VAL A 15 17.32 -1.07 -32.84
N GLY A 16 17.57 -0.34 -31.75
CA GLY A 16 18.87 -0.29 -31.09
C GLY A 16 19.29 -1.60 -30.42
N PRO A 17 20.42 -1.58 -29.69
CA PRO A 17 20.89 -2.75 -28.94
C PRO A 17 19.83 -3.35 -28.02
N THR A 18 19.96 -4.65 -27.76
CA THR A 18 19.09 -5.38 -26.82
C THR A 18 19.17 -4.82 -25.40
N THR A 19 20.32 -4.29 -24.99
CA THR A 19 20.52 -3.63 -23.69
C THR A 19 21.49 -2.47 -23.83
N GLY A 20 21.32 -1.41 -23.05
CA GLY A 20 22.27 -0.31 -22.95
C GLY A 20 22.29 0.65 -24.14
N GLY A 21 21.30 0.57 -25.05
CA GLY A 21 21.15 1.58 -26.08
C GLY A 21 20.69 2.92 -25.51
N VAL A 22 21.00 3.99 -26.22
CA VAL A 22 20.77 5.37 -25.77
C VAL A 22 19.46 5.89 -26.38
N TRP A 23 18.51 6.27 -25.53
CA TRP A 23 17.19 6.78 -25.97
C TRP A 23 17.30 7.92 -26.99
N THR A 24 18.21 8.88 -26.77
CA THR A 24 18.35 10.08 -27.58
C THR A 24 19.11 9.87 -28.90
N ASP A 25 19.67 8.69 -29.12
CA ASP A 25 20.35 8.36 -30.37
C ASP A 25 19.33 7.88 -31.41
N ALA A 26 19.10 8.70 -32.43
CA ALA A 26 18.12 8.43 -33.49
C ALA A 26 18.40 7.12 -34.24
N SER A 27 19.65 6.65 -34.28
CA SER A 27 19.99 5.38 -34.94
C SER A 27 19.40 4.14 -34.25
N ASN A 28 18.98 4.28 -32.99
CA ASN A 28 18.28 3.23 -32.25
C ASN A 28 16.78 3.16 -32.57
N TRP A 29 16.28 4.00 -33.47
CA TRP A 29 14.86 4.11 -33.78
C TRP A 29 14.58 3.96 -35.28
N GLN A 30 13.48 3.29 -35.57
CA GLN A 30 12.78 3.42 -36.84
C GLN A 30 11.52 4.25 -36.62
N TYR A 31 11.16 5.03 -37.63
CA TYR A 31 9.88 5.72 -37.74
C TYR A 31 9.19 5.19 -38.99
N ASP A 32 8.03 4.54 -38.82
CA ASP A 32 7.27 3.92 -39.91
C ASP A 32 8.09 2.91 -40.75
N GLY A 33 8.97 2.16 -40.08
CA GLY A 33 9.83 1.14 -40.69
C GLY A 33 11.08 1.68 -41.38
N GLU A 34 11.23 3.00 -41.50
CA GLU A 34 12.44 3.64 -42.03
C GLU A 34 13.34 4.16 -40.90
N PRO A 35 14.67 4.31 -41.10
CA PRO A 35 15.55 4.87 -40.09
C PRO A 35 15.09 6.25 -39.61
N ALA A 36 14.93 6.42 -38.30
CA ALA A 36 14.50 7.69 -37.74
C ALA A 36 15.60 8.76 -37.89
N THR A 37 15.17 10.01 -38.12
CA THR A 37 16.10 11.16 -38.17
C THR A 37 16.29 11.82 -36.80
N HIS A 38 15.38 11.56 -35.86
CA HIS A 38 15.39 12.08 -34.49
C HIS A 38 14.82 11.02 -33.54
N ALA A 39 15.20 11.06 -32.27
CA ALA A 39 14.62 10.22 -31.25
C ALA A 39 13.22 10.72 -30.84
N PRO A 40 12.32 9.85 -30.35
CA PRO A 40 11.02 10.25 -29.85
C PRO A 40 11.11 11.25 -28.70
N ASP A 41 10.28 12.30 -28.76
CA ASP A 41 10.23 13.41 -27.82
C ASP A 41 8.80 13.98 -27.66
N ALA A 42 8.68 15.15 -27.01
CA ALA A 42 7.38 15.79 -26.75
C ALA A 42 6.65 16.31 -28.00
N GLN A 43 7.34 16.48 -29.12
CA GLN A 43 6.74 16.89 -30.40
C GLN A 43 6.26 15.69 -31.22
N THR A 44 6.66 14.49 -30.80
CA THR A 44 6.32 13.24 -31.46
C THR A 44 4.86 12.85 -31.15
N SER A 45 4.17 12.27 -32.12
CA SER A 45 2.80 11.75 -31.96
C SER A 45 2.75 10.28 -32.38
N GLY A 46 1.77 9.55 -31.84
CA GLY A 46 1.54 8.13 -32.16
C GLY A 46 2.06 7.16 -31.11
N THR A 47 2.63 6.03 -31.55
CA THR A 47 3.04 4.91 -30.70
C THR A 47 4.55 4.74 -30.69
N ILE A 48 5.14 4.45 -29.53
CA ILE A 48 6.50 3.94 -29.40
C ILE A 48 6.40 2.46 -29.03
N THR A 49 6.92 1.58 -29.87
CA THR A 49 6.99 0.14 -29.62
C THR A 49 8.38 -0.26 -29.13
N ILE A 50 8.43 -0.86 -27.95
CA ILE A 50 9.61 -1.54 -27.41
C ILE A 50 9.43 -3.04 -27.64
N PRO A 51 10.12 -3.63 -28.63
CA PRO A 51 9.87 -5.01 -29.05
C PRO A 51 10.39 -6.01 -28.02
N ALA A 52 9.87 -7.23 -28.08
CA ALA A 52 10.32 -8.35 -27.25
C ALA A 52 11.85 -8.53 -27.34
N GLY A 53 12.49 -8.77 -26.20
CA GLY A 53 13.95 -8.95 -26.09
C GLY A 53 14.77 -7.65 -26.04
N ALA A 54 14.17 -6.48 -26.26
CA ALA A 54 14.83 -5.19 -26.05
C ALA A 54 14.65 -4.69 -24.61
N THR A 55 15.64 -3.98 -24.08
CA THR A 55 15.60 -3.24 -22.83
C THR A 55 15.91 -1.78 -23.10
N VAL A 56 14.91 -0.93 -22.89
CA VAL A 56 14.97 0.50 -23.19
C VAL A 56 14.79 1.29 -21.91
N THR A 57 15.63 2.30 -21.70
CA THR A 57 15.53 3.21 -20.55
C THR A 57 15.15 4.60 -21.04
N ILE A 58 14.03 5.14 -20.55
CA ILE A 58 13.71 6.56 -20.74
C ILE A 58 14.58 7.34 -19.73
N PRO A 59 15.46 8.25 -20.15
CA PRO A 59 16.32 8.98 -19.21
C PRO A 59 15.51 9.76 -18.17
N SER A 60 16.09 9.97 -16.99
CA SER A 60 15.47 10.78 -15.92
C SER A 60 15.30 12.25 -16.32
N THR A 61 16.10 12.72 -17.28
CA THR A 61 16.05 14.07 -17.87
C THR A 61 14.88 14.30 -18.82
N VAL A 62 14.25 13.23 -19.32
CA VAL A 62 13.03 13.33 -20.13
C VAL A 62 11.83 13.47 -19.19
N SER A 63 11.16 14.61 -19.25
CA SER A 63 9.97 14.93 -18.46
C SER A 63 8.67 14.90 -19.27
N SER A 64 8.75 14.90 -20.60
CA SER A 64 7.57 14.81 -21.47
C SER A 64 7.87 14.11 -22.78
N LEU A 65 6.96 13.24 -23.18
CA LEU A 65 6.81 12.60 -24.49
C LEU A 65 5.47 13.01 -25.13
N GLY A 66 4.89 14.13 -24.69
CA GLY A 66 3.69 14.70 -25.30
C GLY A 66 2.49 13.78 -25.21
N TYR A 67 1.93 13.39 -26.35
CA TYR A 67 0.73 12.55 -26.47
C TYR A 67 1.03 11.13 -26.96
N LEU A 68 2.27 10.66 -26.75
CA LEU A 68 2.68 9.33 -27.18
C LEU A 68 2.01 8.21 -26.38
N THR A 69 1.70 7.12 -27.08
CA THR A 69 1.42 5.81 -26.49
C THR A 69 2.72 5.02 -26.44
N LEU A 70 3.05 4.44 -25.29
CA LEU A 70 4.17 3.51 -25.15
C LEU A 70 3.63 2.08 -25.17
N ASP A 71 3.96 1.31 -26.18
CA ASP A 71 3.67 -0.12 -26.28
C ASP A 71 4.92 -0.94 -25.90
N VAL A 72 4.82 -1.71 -24.83
CA VAL A 72 5.94 -2.42 -24.23
C VAL A 72 5.73 -3.93 -24.33
N GLN A 73 6.47 -4.54 -25.25
CA GLN A 73 6.57 -6.00 -25.44
C GLN A 73 7.93 -6.55 -24.97
N GLY A 74 8.95 -5.68 -24.85
CA GLY A 74 10.25 -5.94 -24.22
C GLY A 74 10.30 -5.45 -22.77
N THR A 75 11.39 -4.79 -22.40
CA THR A 75 11.57 -4.19 -21.07
C THR A 75 11.71 -2.67 -21.19
N LEU A 76 10.91 -1.93 -20.43
CA LEU A 76 10.97 -0.49 -20.29
C LEU A 76 11.38 -0.13 -18.86
N VAL A 77 12.41 0.71 -18.72
CA VAL A 77 12.85 1.24 -17.43
C VAL A 77 12.64 2.76 -17.40
N MET A 78 11.92 3.22 -16.38
CA MET A 78 11.71 4.62 -16.07
C MET A 78 12.32 4.90 -14.68
N PRO A 79 13.61 5.25 -14.60
CA PRO A 79 14.29 5.48 -13.33
C PRO A 79 13.68 6.66 -12.57
N SER A 80 14.04 6.76 -11.29
CA SER A 80 13.61 7.87 -10.44
C SER A 80 14.03 9.22 -11.01
N SER A 81 13.16 10.19 -10.86
CA SER A 81 13.38 11.58 -11.26
C SER A 81 12.55 12.50 -10.37
N ASP A 82 13.05 13.71 -10.13
CA ASP A 82 12.32 14.77 -9.45
C ASP A 82 11.17 15.33 -10.32
N SER A 83 11.19 15.03 -11.61
CA SER A 83 10.17 15.44 -12.57
C SER A 83 9.23 14.29 -12.94
N GLN A 84 7.93 14.58 -12.96
CA GLN A 84 6.91 13.70 -13.49
C GLN A 84 7.13 13.48 -15.00
N LEU A 85 6.99 12.24 -15.47
CA LEU A 85 7.02 11.94 -16.90
C LEU A 85 5.60 12.03 -17.48
N THR A 86 5.42 12.92 -18.45
CA THR A 86 4.14 13.13 -19.14
C THR A 86 4.10 12.40 -20.48
N PHE A 87 3.06 11.61 -20.73
CA PHE A 87 2.74 11.00 -22.02
C PHE A 87 1.26 10.61 -22.07
N SER A 88 0.74 10.09 -23.19
CA SER A 88 -0.67 9.75 -23.27
C SER A 88 -0.98 8.44 -22.54
N LYS A 89 -0.41 7.33 -22.99
CA LYS A 89 -0.83 6.00 -22.55
C LYS A 89 0.35 5.04 -22.40
N LEU A 90 0.32 4.19 -21.38
CA LEU A 90 1.24 3.05 -21.25
C LEU A 90 0.48 1.76 -21.53
N VAL A 91 0.97 0.94 -22.45
CA VAL A 91 0.50 -0.42 -22.74
C VAL A 91 1.66 -1.37 -22.45
N VAL A 92 1.42 -2.39 -21.61
CA VAL A 92 2.39 -3.45 -21.35
C VAL A 92 1.75 -4.79 -21.66
N GLU A 93 2.34 -5.56 -22.56
CA GLU A 93 1.69 -6.76 -23.12
C GLU A 93 2.69 -7.79 -23.64
N ASN A 94 2.20 -8.98 -23.98
CA ASN A 94 2.98 -10.03 -24.67
C ASN A 94 4.29 -10.41 -23.98
N GLY A 95 4.32 -10.44 -22.65
CA GLY A 95 5.52 -10.71 -21.85
C GLY A 95 6.35 -9.47 -21.49
N GLY A 96 5.90 -8.29 -21.92
CA GLY A 96 6.56 -7.03 -21.67
C GLY A 96 6.63 -6.67 -20.19
N GLN A 97 7.66 -5.92 -19.81
CA GLN A 97 7.93 -5.50 -18.44
C GLN A 97 8.20 -4.00 -18.38
N ALA A 98 7.48 -3.26 -17.55
CA ALA A 98 7.76 -1.86 -17.28
C ALA A 98 8.12 -1.66 -15.80
N THR A 99 9.29 -1.10 -15.52
CA THR A 99 9.69 -0.68 -14.16
C THR A 99 9.63 0.84 -14.08
N ILE A 100 8.80 1.36 -13.18
CA ILE A 100 8.49 2.78 -13.02
C ILE A 100 8.86 3.24 -11.61
N SER A 101 9.89 4.09 -11.51
CA SER A 101 10.39 4.62 -10.23
C SER A 101 10.19 6.13 -10.08
N ARG A 102 9.29 6.72 -10.89
CA ARG A 102 8.92 8.15 -10.86
C ARG A 102 7.42 8.34 -11.06
N THR A 103 6.93 9.54 -10.77
CA THR A 103 5.53 9.90 -11.00
C THR A 103 5.21 9.99 -12.49
N LEU A 104 3.97 9.65 -12.87
CA LEU A 104 3.50 9.70 -14.25
C LEU A 104 2.29 10.60 -14.40
N ASN A 105 2.25 11.35 -15.50
CA ASN A 105 1.06 12.06 -15.98
C ASN A 105 0.59 11.40 -17.26
N ILE A 106 -0.38 10.49 -17.16
CA ILE A 106 -0.88 9.67 -18.26
C ILE A 106 -2.40 9.74 -18.35
N ASN A 107 -2.91 10.58 -19.25
CA ASN A 107 -4.34 10.83 -19.40
C ASN A 107 -5.07 9.78 -20.27
N GLY A 108 -4.35 9.13 -21.18
CA GLY A 108 -4.82 8.00 -21.99
C GLY A 108 -4.82 6.66 -21.24
N GLY A 109 -4.22 6.62 -20.04
CA GLY A 109 -4.35 5.52 -19.09
C GLY A 109 -3.15 4.57 -19.02
N LEU A 110 -3.28 3.59 -18.14
CA LEU A 110 -2.34 2.47 -17.96
C LEU A 110 -3.08 1.18 -18.32
N GLN A 111 -2.63 0.51 -19.37
CA GLN A 111 -3.17 -0.76 -19.83
C GLN A 111 -2.13 -1.86 -19.67
N ILE A 112 -2.50 -2.95 -19.00
CA ILE A 112 -1.64 -4.11 -18.79
C ILE A 112 -2.42 -5.32 -19.28
N ASN A 113 -1.97 -5.90 -20.39
CA ASN A 113 -2.63 -7.01 -21.06
C ASN A 113 -2.01 -8.34 -20.64
N ASN A 114 -2.53 -9.44 -21.18
CA ASN A 114 -2.06 -10.79 -20.90
C ASN A 114 -0.52 -10.92 -21.06
N GLY A 115 0.14 -11.41 -20.02
CA GLY A 115 1.59 -11.57 -19.93
C GLY A 115 2.37 -10.28 -19.66
N GLY A 116 1.74 -9.10 -19.71
CA GLY A 116 2.38 -7.83 -19.40
C GLY A 116 2.53 -7.61 -17.89
N THR A 117 3.64 -7.00 -17.47
CA THR A 117 3.89 -6.65 -16.07
C THR A 117 4.35 -5.21 -15.92
N ALA A 118 3.62 -4.38 -15.18
CA ALA A 118 4.07 -3.06 -14.77
C ALA A 118 4.39 -3.05 -13.28
N THR A 119 5.52 -2.48 -12.88
CA THR A 119 5.97 -2.38 -11.49
C THR A 119 6.24 -0.92 -11.15
N PHE A 120 5.50 -0.38 -10.20
CA PHE A 120 5.82 0.89 -9.55
C PHE A 120 6.70 0.61 -8.33
N GLU A 121 7.90 1.19 -8.29
CA GLU A 121 8.84 1.02 -7.19
C GLU A 121 9.26 2.36 -6.59
N GLY A 122 9.01 2.56 -5.29
CA GLY A 122 9.42 3.79 -4.59
C GLY A 122 8.63 5.03 -5.00
N VAL A 123 7.41 4.88 -5.54
CA VAL A 123 6.63 5.98 -6.10
C VAL A 123 5.55 6.44 -5.12
N THR A 124 5.46 7.76 -4.90
CA THR A 124 4.30 8.38 -4.25
C THR A 124 3.48 9.11 -5.31
N GLN A 125 2.26 8.63 -5.58
CA GLN A 125 1.41 9.12 -6.66
C GLN A 125 -0.05 9.13 -6.22
N ASN A 126 -0.75 10.22 -6.56
CA ASN A 126 -2.19 10.29 -6.39
C ASN A 126 -2.85 10.49 -7.77
N TRP A 127 -3.71 9.55 -8.16
CA TRP A 127 -4.49 9.62 -9.39
C TRP A 127 -5.99 9.82 -9.14
N THR A 128 -6.38 10.45 -8.04
CA THR A 128 -7.73 11.01 -7.92
C THR A 128 -7.91 12.17 -8.91
N ASN A 129 -6.87 12.98 -9.14
CA ASN A 129 -6.87 14.07 -10.12
C ASN A 129 -5.44 14.40 -10.62
N PRO A 130 -5.15 14.30 -11.93
CA PRO A 130 -6.01 13.74 -12.97
C PRO A 130 -6.30 12.26 -12.70
N SER A 131 -7.47 11.79 -13.12
CA SER A 131 -7.82 10.40 -12.93
C SER A 131 -7.03 9.50 -13.87
N LEU A 132 -6.37 8.49 -13.32
CA LEU A 132 -5.82 7.39 -14.12
C LEU A 132 -6.99 6.53 -14.59
N ASN A 133 -7.02 6.20 -15.88
CA ASN A 133 -7.80 5.07 -16.38
C ASN A 133 -6.91 3.83 -16.34
N LEU A 134 -7.05 3.01 -15.29
CA LEU A 134 -6.33 1.74 -15.19
C LEU A 134 -7.15 0.62 -15.84
N SER A 135 -6.56 -0.10 -16.79
CA SER A 135 -7.10 -1.31 -17.40
C SER A 135 -6.09 -2.45 -17.23
N LEU A 136 -6.31 -3.29 -16.24
CA LEU A 136 -5.49 -4.44 -15.90
C LEU A 136 -6.26 -5.71 -16.31
N LEU A 137 -6.04 -6.16 -17.54
CA LEU A 137 -6.78 -7.27 -18.15
C LEU A 137 -6.29 -8.63 -17.67
N GLN A 138 -7.07 -9.68 -17.92
CA GLN A 138 -6.73 -11.06 -17.56
C GLN A 138 -5.30 -11.42 -18.02
N GLY A 139 -4.52 -11.97 -17.08
CA GLY A 139 -3.12 -12.35 -17.30
C GLY A 139 -2.11 -11.20 -17.24
N GLY A 140 -2.57 -9.95 -17.13
CA GLY A 140 -1.72 -8.80 -16.81
C GLY A 140 -1.40 -8.71 -15.31
N THR A 141 -0.26 -8.10 -14.97
CA THR A 141 0.17 -7.92 -13.57
C THR A 141 0.58 -6.49 -13.29
N LEU A 142 0.02 -5.89 -12.24
CA LEU A 142 0.46 -4.61 -11.66
C LEU A 142 1.10 -4.88 -10.31
N ASN A 143 2.38 -4.53 -10.16
CA ASN A 143 3.09 -4.56 -8.89
C ASN A 143 3.26 -3.14 -8.35
N ILE A 144 3.01 -2.96 -7.06
CA ILE A 144 3.26 -1.74 -6.32
C ILE A 144 4.18 -2.11 -5.15
N ASP A 145 5.43 -1.67 -5.21
CA ASP A 145 6.46 -1.98 -4.21
C ASP A 145 7.04 -0.70 -3.61
N LYS A 146 7.23 -0.68 -2.29
CA LYS A 146 7.75 0.48 -1.52
C LYS A 146 7.08 1.82 -1.89
N SER A 147 5.79 1.80 -2.22
CA SER A 147 5.10 2.91 -2.91
C SER A 147 3.82 3.33 -2.19
N ASN A 148 3.43 4.59 -2.36
CA ASN A 148 2.19 5.16 -1.83
C ASN A 148 1.31 5.62 -2.99
N ILE A 149 0.30 4.84 -3.35
CA ILE A 149 -0.47 5.07 -4.58
C ILE A 149 -1.96 5.15 -4.29
N VAL A 150 -2.59 6.25 -4.70
CA VAL A 150 -4.04 6.31 -4.86
C VAL A 150 -4.35 5.97 -6.31
N LEU A 151 -4.89 4.78 -6.55
CA LEU A 151 -5.40 4.37 -7.85
C LEU A 151 -6.61 5.23 -8.18
N GLY A 152 -6.63 5.79 -9.40
CA GLY A 152 -7.72 6.61 -9.91
C GLY A 152 -8.96 5.78 -10.27
N ASN A 153 -9.51 6.02 -11.46
CA ASN A 153 -10.58 5.20 -11.99
C ASN A 153 -10.01 3.85 -12.44
N VAL A 154 -10.26 2.79 -11.69
CA VAL A 154 -9.90 1.44 -12.12
C VAL A 154 -11.07 0.89 -12.92
N ASN A 155 -10.83 0.45 -14.16
CA ASN A 155 -11.83 -0.13 -15.08
C ASN A 155 -11.51 -1.61 -15.30
N GLN A 156 -12.16 -2.50 -14.55
CA GLN A 156 -11.87 -3.94 -14.56
C GLN A 156 -13.15 -4.75 -14.81
N GLY A 157 -13.22 -5.49 -15.92
CA GLY A 157 -14.27 -6.50 -16.15
C GLY A 157 -13.96 -7.81 -15.41
N SER A 158 -14.96 -8.65 -15.15
CA SER A 158 -14.81 -9.91 -14.39
C SER A 158 -13.62 -10.79 -14.83
N GLY A 159 -12.84 -11.29 -13.87
CA GLY A 159 -11.68 -12.17 -14.12
C GLY A 159 -10.39 -11.44 -14.53
N ALA A 160 -10.27 -10.16 -14.16
CA ALA A 160 -9.19 -9.24 -14.52
C ALA A 160 -7.79 -9.66 -14.03
N GLY A 161 -6.76 -8.88 -14.38
CA GLY A 161 -5.36 -9.12 -14.03
C GLY A 161 -5.05 -8.97 -12.53
N THR A 162 -3.82 -9.33 -12.15
CA THR A 162 -3.37 -9.41 -10.75
C THR A 162 -2.78 -8.08 -10.27
N LEU A 163 -3.18 -7.65 -9.06
CA LEU A 163 -2.57 -6.54 -8.34
C LEU A 163 -1.75 -7.07 -7.15
N ASN A 164 -0.46 -6.77 -7.11
CA ASN A 164 0.42 -7.10 -5.99
C ASN A 164 0.88 -5.83 -5.26
N ILE A 165 0.77 -5.82 -3.93
CA ILE A 165 1.12 -4.68 -3.08
C ILE A 165 2.13 -5.17 -2.03
N THR A 166 3.34 -4.62 -2.04
CA THR A 166 4.50 -5.15 -1.30
C THR A 166 5.42 -4.05 -0.76
N GLY A 167 6.40 -4.42 0.08
CA GLY A 167 7.47 -3.51 0.52
C GLY A 167 7.02 -2.37 1.44
N GLY A 168 5.97 -2.58 2.23
CA GLY A 168 5.41 -1.53 3.09
C GLY A 168 4.61 -0.49 2.32
N SER A 169 4.10 -0.84 1.13
CA SER A 169 3.30 0.06 0.30
C SER A 169 1.97 0.42 0.97
N VAL A 170 1.46 1.60 0.67
CA VAL A 170 0.12 2.03 1.05
C VAL A 170 -0.68 2.37 -0.20
N VAL A 171 -1.68 1.56 -0.49
CA VAL A 171 -2.47 1.67 -1.72
C VAL A 171 -3.93 1.86 -1.39
N SER A 172 -4.60 2.76 -2.12
CA SER A 172 -6.05 2.91 -2.02
C SER A 172 -6.68 3.13 -3.38
N THR A 173 -7.93 2.73 -3.57
CA THR A 173 -8.72 3.15 -4.75
C THR A 173 -9.44 4.48 -4.50
N ALA A 174 -9.73 5.23 -5.56
CA ALA A 174 -10.61 6.38 -5.51
C ALA A 174 -12.09 5.93 -5.38
N SER A 175 -12.93 6.76 -4.76
CA SER A 175 -14.34 6.43 -4.46
C SER A 175 -15.25 6.25 -5.68
N ASN A 176 -14.78 6.61 -6.87
CA ASN A 176 -15.48 6.51 -8.14
C ASN A 176 -14.84 5.49 -9.10
N SER A 177 -13.93 4.67 -8.59
CA SER A 177 -13.34 3.57 -9.34
C SER A 177 -14.36 2.45 -9.57
N THR A 178 -14.24 1.70 -10.67
CA THR A 178 -15.11 0.54 -10.94
C THR A 178 -14.57 -0.74 -10.31
N ASP A 179 -15.42 -1.77 -10.25
CA ASP A 179 -15.21 -2.99 -9.48
C ASP A 179 -13.86 -3.66 -9.77
N LEU A 180 -12.94 -3.63 -8.79
CA LEU A 180 -11.74 -4.45 -8.83
C LEU A 180 -12.15 -5.92 -8.83
N SER A 181 -11.84 -6.65 -9.92
CA SER A 181 -12.38 -8.00 -10.23
C SER A 181 -11.33 -9.09 -10.51
N GLY A 182 -10.04 -8.77 -10.34
CA GLY A 182 -8.92 -9.72 -10.43
C GLY A 182 -8.30 -10.00 -9.06
N PRO A 183 -7.35 -10.94 -8.94
CA PRO A 183 -6.67 -11.24 -7.67
C PRO A 183 -5.92 -10.01 -7.13
N ILE A 184 -6.03 -9.77 -5.82
CA ILE A 184 -5.28 -8.73 -5.11
C ILE A 184 -4.47 -9.39 -4.02
N ASN A 185 -3.16 -9.22 -4.04
CA ASN A 185 -2.24 -9.76 -3.03
C ASN A 185 -1.57 -8.62 -2.27
N VAL A 186 -1.73 -8.59 -0.95
CA VAL A 186 -1.12 -7.59 -0.08
C VAL A 186 -0.15 -8.30 0.85
N THR A 187 1.12 -7.89 0.85
CA THR A 187 2.17 -8.52 1.67
C THR A 187 2.93 -7.47 2.47
N GLY A 188 2.83 -7.53 3.81
CA GLY A 188 3.46 -6.57 4.72
C GLY A 188 3.15 -5.10 4.40
N SER A 189 1.96 -4.85 3.87
CA SER A 189 1.55 -3.59 3.25
C SER A 189 0.08 -3.28 3.57
N SER A 190 -0.39 -2.08 3.21
CA SER A 190 -1.75 -1.65 3.47
C SER A 190 -2.53 -1.40 2.18
N PHE A 191 -3.78 -1.88 2.14
CA PHE A 191 -4.71 -1.66 1.04
C PHE A 191 -6.04 -1.09 1.56
N THR A 192 -6.58 -0.07 0.91
CA THR A 192 -7.92 0.46 1.20
C THR A 192 -8.77 0.49 -0.06
N ASP A 193 -9.81 -0.33 -0.09
CA ASP A 193 -10.78 -0.30 -1.18
C ASP A 193 -11.90 0.71 -0.89
N ASN A 194 -12.02 1.72 -1.75
CA ASN A 194 -13.14 2.67 -1.78
C ASN A 194 -14.07 2.46 -2.98
N SER A 195 -13.91 1.37 -3.75
CA SER A 195 -14.45 1.24 -5.11
C SER A 195 -15.43 0.11 -5.34
N SER A 196 -15.73 -0.71 -4.31
CA SER A 196 -16.47 -1.98 -4.38
C SER A 196 -15.62 -3.12 -4.96
N LEU A 197 -15.20 -4.05 -4.10
CA LEU A 197 -14.64 -5.32 -4.57
C LEU A 197 -15.69 -6.11 -5.34
N ALA A 198 -15.33 -6.64 -6.52
CA ALA A 198 -16.21 -7.53 -7.26
C ALA A 198 -16.40 -8.89 -6.54
N SER A 199 -17.50 -9.58 -6.83
CA SER A 199 -17.79 -10.91 -6.26
C SER A 199 -16.83 -12.00 -6.75
N THR A 200 -16.06 -11.71 -7.79
CA THR A 200 -15.02 -12.61 -8.35
C THR A 200 -13.64 -12.34 -7.78
N THR A 201 -13.51 -11.32 -6.93
CA THR A 201 -12.22 -10.92 -6.36
C THR A 201 -11.86 -11.73 -5.14
N THR A 202 -10.63 -12.20 -5.15
CA THR A 202 -9.93 -12.73 -3.98
C THR A 202 -8.88 -11.71 -3.54
N LEU A 203 -9.08 -11.14 -2.36
CA LEU A 203 -8.11 -10.29 -1.68
C LEU A 203 -7.33 -11.14 -0.67
N THR A 204 -6.05 -11.39 -0.93
CA THR A 204 -5.19 -12.19 -0.07
C THR A 204 -4.28 -11.30 0.77
N LEU A 205 -4.26 -11.50 2.08
CA LEU A 205 -3.43 -10.76 3.04
C LEU A 205 -2.30 -11.64 3.56
N ASN A 206 -1.06 -11.16 3.48
CA ASN A 206 0.14 -11.89 3.88
C ASN A 206 1.07 -11.02 4.75
N ASP A 207 1.78 -11.66 5.67
CA ASP A 207 2.95 -11.15 6.39
C ASP A 207 2.76 -9.76 7.03
N GLY A 208 1.69 -9.57 7.78
CA GLY A 208 1.43 -8.28 8.46
C GLY A 208 0.58 -7.32 7.64
N ALA A 209 -0.05 -7.79 6.57
CA ALA A 209 -0.88 -6.95 5.72
C ALA A 209 -2.13 -6.44 6.44
N THR A 210 -2.56 -5.25 6.06
CA THR A 210 -3.83 -4.67 6.49
C THR A 210 -4.68 -4.32 5.27
N ALA A 211 -5.95 -4.74 5.29
CA ALA A 211 -6.93 -4.29 4.32
C ALA A 211 -8.11 -3.61 5.00
N THR A 212 -8.56 -2.51 4.42
CA THR A 212 -9.80 -1.81 4.81
C THR A 212 -10.77 -1.80 3.66
N LEU A 213 -11.96 -2.33 3.89
CA LEU A 213 -13.10 -2.24 2.98
C LEU A 213 -13.96 -1.07 3.41
N SER A 214 -13.92 0.02 2.63
CA SER A 214 -14.55 1.28 2.96
C SER A 214 -16.08 1.20 3.02
N THR A 215 -16.66 2.19 3.66
CA THR A 215 -18.11 2.40 3.78
C THR A 215 -18.67 3.24 2.64
N SER A 216 -17.81 3.86 1.81
CA SER A 216 -18.24 4.66 0.66
C SER A 216 -18.70 3.80 -0.53
N ALA A 217 -18.23 2.56 -0.63
CA ALA A 217 -18.63 1.59 -1.63
C ALA A 217 -18.53 0.18 -1.05
N TYR A 218 -19.67 -0.52 -0.97
CA TYR A 218 -19.68 -1.87 -0.38
C TYR A 218 -19.18 -2.91 -1.37
N PRO A 219 -18.47 -3.95 -0.91
CA PRO A 219 -18.15 -5.12 -1.73
C PRO A 219 -19.41 -5.70 -2.38
N ALA A 220 -19.25 -6.35 -3.53
CA ALA A 220 -20.27 -7.15 -4.15
C ALA A 220 -20.50 -8.45 -3.37
N ASP A 221 -21.70 -9.02 -3.50
CA ASP A 221 -22.07 -10.22 -2.75
C ASP A 221 -21.22 -11.44 -3.15
N GLY A 222 -20.51 -12.03 -2.18
CA GLY A 222 -19.59 -13.15 -2.40
C GLY A 222 -18.12 -12.75 -2.56
N SER A 223 -17.77 -11.47 -2.42
CA SER A 223 -16.37 -11.02 -2.39
C SER A 223 -15.59 -11.78 -1.31
N THR A 224 -14.35 -12.18 -1.59
CA THR A 224 -13.61 -13.07 -0.69
C THR A 224 -12.32 -12.41 -0.21
N VAL A 225 -12.09 -12.46 1.11
CA VAL A 225 -10.82 -12.10 1.74
C VAL A 225 -10.18 -13.33 2.33
N VAL A 226 -8.93 -13.62 1.94
CA VAL A 226 -8.17 -14.78 2.40
C VAL A 226 -7.06 -14.30 3.32
N PHE A 227 -7.04 -14.84 4.54
CA PHE A 227 -5.90 -14.73 5.44
C PHE A 227 -4.81 -15.72 5.02
N GLY A 228 -3.75 -15.21 4.40
CA GLY A 228 -2.60 -15.99 3.95
C GLY A 228 -1.56 -16.18 5.06
N THR A 229 -0.28 -15.94 4.77
CA THR A 229 0.80 -16.11 5.74
C THR A 229 0.84 -14.98 6.78
N GLY A 230 1.48 -15.22 7.93
CA GLY A 230 1.63 -14.23 9.00
C GLY A 230 0.30 -13.79 9.64
N ASN A 231 0.39 -12.76 10.48
CA ASN A 231 -0.75 -12.20 11.20
C ASN A 231 -1.23 -10.94 10.49
N ASN A 232 -2.46 -10.92 9.99
CA ASN A 232 -2.98 -9.85 9.15
C ASN A 232 -4.22 -9.22 9.76
N THR A 233 -4.63 -8.08 9.21
CA THR A 233 -5.80 -7.33 9.69
C THR A 233 -6.76 -7.07 8.54
N LEU A 234 -8.03 -7.42 8.73
CA LEU A 234 -9.13 -7.00 7.86
C LEU A 234 -10.05 -6.05 8.63
N VAL A 235 -10.27 -4.86 8.10
CA VAL A 235 -11.25 -3.89 8.60
C VAL A 235 -12.48 -3.94 7.69
N LEU A 236 -13.60 -4.39 8.25
CA LEU A 236 -14.88 -4.53 7.56
C LEU A 236 -15.62 -3.20 7.46
N PRO A 237 -16.57 -3.06 6.50
CA PRO A 237 -17.46 -1.90 6.47
C PRO A 237 -18.30 -1.84 7.75
N ASN A 238 -18.57 -0.63 8.25
CA ASN A 238 -19.36 -0.42 9.47
C ASN A 238 -20.88 -0.53 9.32
N LEU A 239 -21.32 -0.92 8.13
CA LEU A 239 -22.73 -1.19 7.85
C LEU A 239 -22.88 -2.66 7.52
N GLN A 240 -23.79 -3.32 8.25
CA GLN A 240 -24.03 -4.75 8.13
C GLN A 240 -24.36 -5.19 6.69
N TYR A 241 -25.00 -4.31 5.92
CA TYR A 241 -25.28 -4.53 4.49
C TYR A 241 -24.03 -4.73 3.63
N GLY A 242 -22.90 -4.12 4.00
CA GLY A 242 -21.62 -4.31 3.31
C GLY A 242 -20.85 -5.50 3.85
N ALA A 243 -20.77 -5.61 5.18
CA ALA A 243 -20.03 -6.69 5.83
C ALA A 243 -20.59 -8.09 5.51
N ASN A 244 -21.92 -8.22 5.41
CA ASN A 244 -22.57 -9.51 5.13
C ASN A 244 -22.38 -10.03 3.70
N LYS A 245 -21.61 -9.32 2.87
CA LYS A 245 -21.24 -9.70 1.50
C LYS A 245 -19.87 -10.34 1.41
N VAL A 246 -19.07 -10.23 2.47
CA VAL A 246 -17.67 -10.65 2.51
C VAL A 246 -17.57 -12.06 3.05
N ASN A 247 -17.01 -12.98 2.26
CA ASN A 247 -16.51 -14.26 2.75
C ASN A 247 -15.11 -14.05 3.31
N VAL A 248 -14.85 -14.62 4.49
CA VAL A 248 -13.51 -14.65 5.09
C VAL A 248 -13.00 -16.08 5.04
N GLU A 249 -11.80 -16.27 4.55
CA GLU A 249 -11.18 -17.59 4.46
C GLU A 249 -9.88 -17.67 5.27
N ASN A 250 -9.62 -18.86 5.81
CA ASN A 250 -8.40 -19.21 6.54
C ASN A 250 -8.09 -18.31 7.74
N LEU A 251 -9.12 -17.82 8.44
CA LEU A 251 -8.93 -17.07 9.67
C LEU A 251 -8.16 -17.93 10.68
N LYS A 252 -7.09 -17.40 11.26
CA LYS A 252 -6.24 -18.12 12.22
C LYS A 252 -5.89 -17.25 13.44
N ASN A 253 -5.33 -17.89 14.45
CA ASN A 253 -4.86 -17.19 15.63
C ASN A 253 -3.78 -16.15 15.25
N GLY A 254 -3.91 -14.94 15.80
CA GLY A 254 -3.04 -13.80 15.48
C GLY A 254 -3.58 -12.86 14.41
N ASP A 255 -4.50 -13.30 13.56
CA ASP A 255 -5.23 -12.42 12.64
C ASP A 255 -6.24 -11.55 13.40
N ARG A 256 -6.57 -10.39 12.82
CA ARG A 256 -7.43 -9.38 13.43
C ARG A 256 -8.57 -9.01 12.50
N LEU A 257 -9.76 -8.85 13.08
CA LEU A 257 -10.92 -8.28 12.43
C LEU A 257 -11.31 -6.97 13.13
N GLY A 258 -11.47 -5.93 12.33
CA GLY A 258 -11.92 -4.62 12.76
C GLY A 258 -13.16 -4.17 12.01
N VAL A 259 -13.71 -3.03 12.40
CA VAL A 259 -14.83 -2.38 11.72
C VAL A 259 -14.49 -0.91 11.51
N ASP A 260 -14.69 -0.41 10.29
CA ASP A 260 -14.25 0.92 9.88
C ASP A 260 -14.90 2.05 10.71
N GLY A 261 -14.09 2.86 11.37
CA GLY A 261 -14.56 4.01 12.16
C GLY A 261 -15.35 3.66 13.43
N THR A 262 -15.38 2.40 13.88
CA THR A 262 -16.05 2.03 15.14
C THR A 262 -15.23 1.01 15.93
N GLN A 263 -15.29 1.11 17.26
CA GLN A 263 -14.62 0.16 18.13
C GLN A 263 -15.42 -1.13 18.20
N VAL A 264 -14.74 -2.25 17.98
CA VAL A 264 -15.27 -3.57 18.28
C VAL A 264 -15.05 -3.84 19.78
N THR A 265 -16.03 -4.43 20.45
CA THR A 265 -15.97 -4.72 21.89
C THR A 265 -15.79 -6.21 22.17
N THR A 266 -16.48 -7.05 21.41
CA THR A 266 -16.37 -8.51 21.47
C THR A 266 -16.53 -9.12 20.09
N ALA A 267 -15.92 -10.28 19.86
CA ALA A 267 -16.16 -11.11 18.69
C ALA A 267 -16.79 -12.44 19.12
N THR A 268 -17.84 -12.87 18.42
CA THR A 268 -18.44 -14.19 18.54
C THR A 268 -18.11 -14.99 17.29
N LEU A 269 -17.32 -16.03 17.44
CA LEU A 269 -16.94 -16.96 16.38
C LEU A 269 -17.90 -18.16 16.40
N SER A 270 -18.32 -18.62 15.24
CA SER A 270 -19.01 -19.90 15.03
C SER A 270 -18.32 -20.68 13.89
N ALA A 271 -18.74 -21.92 13.63
CA ALA A 271 -18.14 -22.75 12.58
C ALA A 271 -18.18 -22.14 11.17
N ASN A 272 -19.10 -21.20 10.92
CA ASN A 272 -19.34 -20.63 9.60
C ASN A 272 -19.59 -19.11 9.61
N ASN A 273 -19.47 -18.44 10.76
CA ASN A 273 -19.64 -17.00 10.86
C ASN A 273 -18.71 -16.36 11.91
N VAL A 274 -18.46 -15.06 11.74
CA VAL A 274 -17.91 -14.21 12.79
C VAL A 274 -18.79 -12.97 12.94
N ALA A 275 -19.26 -12.74 14.16
CA ALA A 275 -20.05 -11.58 14.54
C ALA A 275 -19.25 -10.67 15.47
N LEU A 276 -19.19 -9.38 15.14
CA LEU A 276 -18.44 -8.35 15.83
C LEU A 276 -19.43 -7.40 16.52
N ALA A 277 -19.46 -7.40 17.85
CA ALA A 277 -20.21 -6.40 18.60
C ALA A 277 -19.43 -5.08 18.58
N THR A 278 -20.12 -3.97 18.34
CA THR A 278 -19.49 -2.65 18.23
C THR A 278 -20.09 -1.66 19.21
N THR A 279 -19.38 -0.57 19.51
CA THR A 279 -19.88 0.50 20.39
C THR A 279 -21.07 1.25 19.80
N SER A 280 -21.36 1.11 18.49
CA SER A 280 -22.57 1.65 17.86
C SER A 280 -23.83 0.79 18.12
N GLY A 281 -23.67 -0.38 18.75
CA GLY A 281 -24.76 -1.28 19.14
C GLY A 281 -25.29 -2.18 18.02
N THR A 282 -24.88 -1.97 16.77
CA THR A 282 -25.22 -2.87 15.65
C THR A 282 -24.10 -3.90 15.48
N PRO A 283 -24.38 -5.21 15.62
CA PRO A 283 -23.40 -6.24 15.33
C PRO A 283 -23.06 -6.26 13.84
N ILE A 284 -21.77 -6.40 13.54
CA ILE A 284 -21.24 -6.52 12.18
C ILE A 284 -20.81 -7.97 11.95
N GLN A 285 -21.35 -8.62 10.92
CA GLN A 285 -21.13 -10.03 10.64
C GLN A 285 -20.71 -10.21 9.20
N VAL A 286 -19.70 -11.05 9.00
CA VAL A 286 -19.28 -11.51 7.66
C VAL A 286 -20.35 -12.41 7.05
N LYS A 287 -20.28 -12.65 5.74
CA LYS A 287 -21.16 -13.60 5.05
C LYS A 287 -20.89 -15.03 5.51
N SER A 288 -19.62 -15.40 5.51
CA SER A 288 -19.14 -16.70 5.94
C SER A 288 -17.71 -16.60 6.44
N VAL A 289 -17.28 -17.57 7.24
CA VAL A 289 -15.88 -17.75 7.63
C VAL A 289 -15.45 -19.19 7.42
N THR A 290 -14.21 -19.40 7.00
CA THR A 290 -13.48 -20.65 7.20
C THR A 290 -12.24 -20.39 8.06
N TYR A 291 -11.82 -21.40 8.82
CA TYR A 291 -10.65 -21.32 9.68
C TYR A 291 -9.50 -22.14 9.10
N ASP A 292 -8.28 -21.63 9.25
CA ASP A 292 -7.09 -22.40 8.88
C ASP A 292 -6.90 -23.59 9.82
N SER A 293 -6.30 -24.66 9.31
CA SER A 293 -6.04 -25.89 10.09
C SER A 293 -5.15 -25.67 11.34
N SER A 294 -4.37 -24.59 11.39
CA SER A 294 -3.59 -24.21 12.56
C SER A 294 -4.42 -23.62 13.71
N TYR A 295 -5.67 -23.22 13.46
CA TYR A 295 -6.55 -22.71 14.51
C TYR A 295 -7.27 -23.87 15.21
N THR A 296 -6.54 -24.56 16.10
CA THR A 296 -7.01 -25.79 16.76
C THR A 296 -8.23 -25.60 17.65
N ASP A 297 -8.44 -24.39 18.17
CA ASP A 297 -9.53 -24.05 19.07
C ASP A 297 -10.69 -23.32 18.37
N ALA A 298 -10.70 -23.32 17.03
CA ALA A 298 -11.78 -22.73 16.25
C ALA A 298 -13.11 -23.47 16.51
N PRO A 299 -14.25 -22.77 16.61
CA PRO A 299 -15.54 -23.40 16.85
C PRO A 299 -15.92 -24.40 15.75
N THR A 300 -16.49 -25.54 16.13
CA THR A 300 -16.99 -26.56 15.20
C THR A 300 -18.46 -26.88 15.46
N GLY A 301 -19.19 -27.28 14.41
CA GLY A 301 -20.63 -27.55 14.52
C GLY A 301 -21.44 -26.34 14.97
N ASP A 302 -22.28 -26.52 15.99
CA ASP A 302 -23.17 -25.49 16.53
C ASP A 302 -22.55 -24.67 17.68
N GLU A 303 -21.29 -24.94 18.04
CA GLU A 303 -20.61 -24.22 19.11
C GLU A 303 -20.30 -22.77 18.72
N THR A 304 -20.32 -21.89 19.72
CA THR A 304 -19.87 -20.50 19.57
C THR A 304 -18.83 -20.18 20.63
N GLN A 305 -17.85 -19.36 20.25
CA GLN A 305 -16.80 -18.90 21.14
C GLN A 305 -16.81 -17.37 21.16
N THR A 306 -16.92 -16.79 22.35
CA THR A 306 -16.78 -15.34 22.52
C THR A 306 -15.33 -15.02 22.86
N VAL A 307 -14.70 -14.23 21.99
CA VAL A 307 -13.37 -13.68 22.21
C VAL A 307 -13.52 -12.23 22.67
N THR A 308 -12.95 -11.93 23.84
CA THR A 308 -12.85 -10.55 24.32
C THR A 308 -11.67 -9.91 23.61
N ILE A 309 -11.86 -8.70 23.09
CA ILE A 309 -10.83 -8.09 22.25
C ILE A 309 -9.62 -7.74 23.09
N ASP A 310 -8.46 -8.10 22.56
CA ASP A 310 -7.19 -7.53 22.98
C ASP A 310 -7.18 -6.04 22.56
N SER A 311 -7.80 -5.21 23.39
CA SER A 311 -7.77 -3.75 23.26
C SER A 311 -6.37 -3.18 23.52
N GLY A 312 -5.39 -4.02 23.86
CA GLY A 312 -4.03 -3.64 24.24
C GLY A 312 -2.97 -3.77 23.15
N GLN A 313 -3.19 -4.54 22.06
CA GLN A 313 -2.12 -4.86 21.09
C GLN A 313 -2.16 -4.13 19.76
N GLY A 314 -2.94 -3.06 19.65
CA GLY A 314 -3.08 -2.24 18.44
C GLY A 314 -2.50 -0.84 18.51
N VAL A 315 -1.76 -0.47 19.56
CA VAL A 315 -1.33 0.92 19.76
C VAL A 315 0.17 0.95 20.10
N ILE A 316 1.02 0.64 19.11
CA ILE A 316 2.42 1.10 19.12
C ILE A 316 2.36 2.60 18.89
N CYS A 317 2.41 3.41 19.95
CA CYS A 317 2.22 4.84 19.82
C CYS A 317 3.17 5.64 20.70
N PHE A 318 3.30 6.89 20.27
CA PHE A 318 3.80 7.99 21.08
C PHE A 318 2.67 8.54 21.94
N LEU A 319 2.98 8.94 23.17
CA LEU A 319 2.03 9.73 23.97
C LEU A 319 2.08 11.19 23.52
N ALA A 320 0.98 11.92 23.74
CA ALA A 320 0.90 13.35 23.45
C ALA A 320 2.06 14.12 24.09
N GLY A 321 2.61 15.09 23.36
CA GLY A 321 3.83 15.82 23.72
C GLY A 321 5.12 15.18 23.23
N SER A 322 5.09 13.94 22.72
CA SER A 322 6.26 13.35 22.06
C SER A 322 6.59 14.11 20.78
N MET A 323 7.86 14.48 20.61
CA MET A 323 8.29 15.31 19.49
C MET A 323 8.87 14.47 18.36
N ILE A 324 8.31 14.64 17.17
CA ILE A 324 8.71 13.96 15.93
C ILE A 324 9.57 14.91 15.09
N ALA A 325 10.72 14.41 14.63
CA ALA A 325 11.60 15.20 13.78
C ALA A 325 11.04 15.31 12.35
N THR A 326 11.02 16.53 11.82
CA THR A 326 10.60 16.89 10.46
C THR A 326 11.74 17.66 9.77
N PRO A 327 11.70 17.83 8.45
CA PRO A 327 12.68 18.67 7.74
C PRO A 327 12.77 20.11 8.27
N ASN A 328 11.69 20.62 8.86
CA ASN A 328 11.56 22.01 9.32
C ASN A 328 11.68 22.16 10.85
N GLY A 329 12.13 21.13 11.55
CA GLY A 329 12.24 21.10 13.02
C GLY A 329 11.41 20.01 13.66
N VAL A 330 11.18 20.09 14.97
CA VAL A 330 10.40 19.08 15.69
C VAL A 330 8.93 19.49 15.84
N VAL A 331 8.02 18.54 15.65
CA VAL A 331 6.56 18.75 15.76
C VAL A 331 5.98 17.74 16.74
N ALA A 332 5.09 18.17 17.64
CA ALA A 332 4.44 17.26 18.58
C ALA A 332 3.57 16.23 17.83
N VAL A 333 3.59 14.97 18.25
CA VAL A 333 2.94 13.85 17.55
C VAL A 333 1.44 14.10 17.35
N GLU A 334 0.77 14.72 18.32
CA GLU A 334 -0.66 15.08 18.25
C GLU A 334 -0.97 16.16 17.21
N ASN A 335 0.03 16.84 16.68
CA ASN A 335 -0.08 17.83 15.61
C ASN A 335 0.33 17.29 14.25
N ILE A 336 0.93 16.10 14.18
CA ILE A 336 1.26 15.44 12.91
C ILE A 336 -0.03 15.04 12.18
N ARG A 337 -0.09 15.33 10.89
CA ARG A 337 -1.21 15.01 10.00
C ARG A 337 -0.73 14.22 8.79
N ARG A 338 -1.67 13.51 8.16
CA ARG A 338 -1.42 12.87 6.86
C ARG A 338 -0.94 13.94 5.88
N GLY A 339 0.16 13.66 5.18
CA GLY A 339 0.82 14.56 4.24
C GLY A 339 2.01 15.31 4.83
N ASP A 340 2.15 15.39 6.16
CA ASP A 340 3.32 16.02 6.78
C ASP A 340 4.59 15.21 6.47
N GLU A 341 5.72 15.90 6.34
CA GLU A 341 7.01 15.25 6.14
C GLU A 341 7.70 15.00 7.47
N VAL A 342 8.21 13.78 7.67
CA VAL A 342 8.98 13.38 8.85
C VAL A 342 10.33 12.82 8.44
N LEU A 343 11.30 12.90 9.36
CA LEU A 343 12.60 12.27 9.21
C LEU A 343 12.52 10.83 9.70
N THR A 344 12.85 9.87 8.83
CA THR A 344 12.90 8.45 9.14
C THR A 344 14.31 7.91 8.96
N PHE A 345 14.65 6.85 9.69
CA PHE A 345 15.95 6.20 9.59
C PHE A 345 15.82 4.90 8.77
N VAL A 346 16.46 4.85 7.60
CA VAL A 346 16.41 3.70 6.68
C VAL A 346 17.84 3.32 6.33
N ASN A 347 18.23 2.06 6.55
CA ASN A 347 19.55 1.53 6.20
C ASN A 347 20.74 2.38 6.67
N GLY A 348 20.66 2.95 7.87
CA GLY A 348 21.74 3.76 8.43
C GLY A 348 21.70 5.25 8.07
N VAL A 349 20.72 5.69 7.26
CA VAL A 349 20.64 7.06 6.74
C VAL A 349 19.27 7.67 7.05
N THR A 350 19.26 8.98 7.30
CA THR A 350 18.03 9.74 7.50
C THR A 350 17.40 10.10 6.17
N HIS A 351 16.11 9.81 6.00
CA HIS A 351 15.31 10.13 4.82
C HIS A 351 14.10 10.98 5.20
N VAL A 352 13.68 11.85 4.28
CA VAL A 352 12.37 12.49 4.38
C VAL A 352 11.30 11.53 3.85
N ARG A 353 10.23 11.33 4.61
CA ARG A 353 9.08 10.51 4.22
C ARG A 353 7.78 11.20 4.60
N PRO A 354 6.75 11.15 3.73
CA PRO A 354 5.44 11.67 4.08
C PRO A 354 4.73 10.75 5.07
N VAL A 355 3.98 11.33 5.98
CA VAL A 355 3.05 10.64 6.87
C VAL A 355 1.84 10.22 6.07
N VAL A 356 1.63 8.92 5.93
CA VAL A 356 0.53 8.35 5.12
C VAL A 356 -0.77 8.20 5.91
N TRP A 357 -0.66 8.11 7.23
CA TRP A 357 -1.77 8.02 8.18
C TRP A 357 -1.32 8.50 9.56
N ALA A 358 -2.22 9.14 10.30
CA ALA A 358 -2.04 9.49 11.71
C ALA A 358 -3.38 9.27 12.42
N GLY A 359 -3.35 8.58 13.55
CA GLY A 359 -4.52 8.31 14.38
C GLY A 359 -4.24 8.56 15.85
N MET A 360 -5.30 8.70 16.63
CA MET A 360 -5.21 8.87 18.09
C MET A 360 -6.17 7.91 18.79
N ALA A 361 -5.75 7.42 19.94
CA ALA A 361 -6.57 6.61 20.84
C ALA A 361 -6.32 7.06 22.28
N GLN A 362 -7.35 6.94 23.13
CA GLN A 362 -7.21 7.08 24.57
C GLN A 362 -7.12 5.68 25.19
N ALA A 363 -6.25 5.53 26.19
CA ALA A 363 -6.08 4.29 26.94
C ALA A 363 -6.20 4.60 28.43
N THR A 364 -7.00 3.81 29.13
CA THR A 364 -7.14 3.90 30.59
C THR A 364 -6.33 2.79 31.22
N VAL A 365 -5.55 3.13 32.24
CA VAL A 365 -4.78 2.15 32.99
C VAL A 365 -5.69 1.26 33.81
N ASN A 366 -5.37 -0.04 33.85
CA ASN A 366 -5.95 -1.00 34.79
C ASN A 366 -4.90 -1.45 35.83
N PRO A 367 -4.83 -0.80 37.00
CA PRO A 367 -3.82 -1.09 38.03
C PRO A 367 -3.93 -2.50 38.65
N ALA A 368 -5.00 -3.25 38.35
CA ALA A 368 -5.16 -4.62 38.84
C ALA A 368 -4.33 -5.65 38.03
N LEU A 369 -3.78 -5.26 36.88
CA LEU A 369 -2.94 -6.10 36.03
C LEU A 369 -1.44 -5.87 36.30
N PRO A 370 -0.57 -6.81 35.91
CA PRO A 370 0.88 -6.55 35.84
C PRO A 370 1.20 -5.33 34.97
N ASP A 371 2.28 -4.61 35.27
CA ASP A 371 2.59 -3.31 34.63
C ASP A 371 2.61 -3.38 33.09
N ASP A 372 3.12 -4.48 32.53
CA ASP A 372 3.21 -4.71 31.09
C ASP A 372 1.86 -5.01 30.43
N MET A 373 0.82 -5.26 31.22
CA MET A 373 -0.57 -5.47 30.80
C MET A 373 -1.52 -4.38 31.29
N ALA A 374 -1.10 -3.57 32.27
CA ALA A 374 -1.93 -2.56 32.92
C ALA A 374 -2.18 -1.31 32.06
N GLY A 375 -1.47 -1.15 30.95
CA GLY A 375 -1.59 0.02 30.08
C GLY A 375 -0.78 1.24 30.54
N TYR A 376 0.12 1.07 31.52
CA TYR A 376 1.07 2.12 31.89
C TYR A 376 2.01 2.44 30.71
N PRO A 377 2.29 3.71 30.43
CA PRO A 377 3.31 4.06 29.47
C PRO A 377 4.70 3.76 30.03
N VAL A 378 5.65 3.51 29.13
CA VAL A 378 7.08 3.45 29.45
C VAL A 378 7.65 4.86 29.26
N ARG A 379 8.23 5.40 30.32
CA ARG A 379 9.03 6.62 30.29
C ARG A 379 10.50 6.26 30.09
N ILE A 380 11.10 6.85 29.07
CA ILE A 380 12.53 6.80 28.78
C ILE A 380 13.06 8.20 29.06
N LEU A 381 13.85 8.37 30.12
CA LEU A 381 14.37 9.68 30.49
C LEU A 381 15.32 10.23 29.43
N ALA A 382 15.48 11.55 29.39
CA ALA A 382 16.56 12.17 28.64
C ALA A 382 17.92 11.49 28.96
N ASP A 383 18.75 11.30 27.94
CA ASP A 383 20.07 10.66 28.04
C ASP A 383 20.06 9.17 28.48
N ALA A 384 18.91 8.51 28.57
CA ALA A 384 18.80 7.17 29.13
C ALA A 384 19.49 6.05 28.32
N ILE A 385 19.60 6.22 26.99
CA ILE A 385 20.21 5.23 26.09
C ILE A 385 21.65 5.65 25.76
N ALA A 386 21.86 6.93 25.47
CA ALA A 386 23.15 7.56 25.23
C ALA A 386 23.01 9.07 25.44
N PRO A 387 24.11 9.85 25.55
CA PRO A 387 24.03 11.31 25.60
C PRO A 387 23.21 11.86 24.42
N GLY A 388 22.18 12.64 24.71
CA GLY A 388 21.20 13.18 23.76
C GLY A 388 20.18 12.18 23.22
N VAL A 389 20.12 10.96 23.78
CA VAL A 389 19.26 9.87 23.28
C VAL A 389 18.46 9.22 24.41
N PRO A 390 17.15 9.51 24.52
CA PRO A 390 16.46 10.61 23.85
C PRO A 390 16.95 11.98 24.36
N TYR A 391 16.78 13.06 23.59
CA TYR A 391 17.23 14.41 23.98
C TYR A 391 16.34 15.06 25.05
N GLN A 392 15.15 14.49 25.27
CA GLN A 392 14.19 14.83 26.31
C GLN A 392 13.48 13.55 26.73
N ASP A 393 12.77 13.59 27.84
CA ASP A 393 11.92 12.47 28.25
C ASP A 393 10.95 12.07 27.13
N LEU A 394 10.92 10.77 26.84
CA LEU A 394 10.05 10.18 25.83
C LEU A 394 9.05 9.24 26.52
N LEU A 395 7.77 9.43 26.22
CA LEU A 395 6.68 8.57 26.69
C LEU A 395 6.11 7.78 25.52
N VAL A 396 6.15 6.46 25.63
CA VAL A 396 5.64 5.53 24.62
C VAL A 396 4.85 4.41 25.26
N THR A 397 4.03 3.72 24.48
CA THR A 397 3.36 2.50 24.95
C THR A 397 4.37 1.35 25.13
N ALA A 398 4.02 0.37 25.96
CA ALA A 398 4.90 -0.74 26.34
C ALA A 398 5.46 -1.54 25.14
N GLU A 399 4.66 -1.69 24.09
CA GLU A 399 5.02 -2.41 22.87
C GLU A 399 5.66 -1.51 21.79
N HIS A 400 5.89 -0.23 22.06
CA HIS A 400 6.53 0.65 21.10
C HIS A 400 7.95 0.18 20.77
N GLY A 401 8.21 -0.06 19.48
CA GLY A 401 9.49 -0.57 19.01
C GLY A 401 10.58 0.50 19.03
N ILE A 402 11.56 0.33 19.92
CA ILE A 402 12.77 1.15 19.96
C ILE A 402 13.81 0.53 19.03
N PHE A 403 14.28 1.29 18.05
CA PHE A 403 15.29 0.82 17.12
C PHE A 403 16.68 0.84 17.77
N ALA A 404 17.28 -0.33 17.94
CA ALA A 404 18.62 -0.50 18.48
C ALA A 404 19.34 -1.64 17.76
N ASN A 405 20.59 -1.41 17.34
CA ASN A 405 21.44 -2.42 16.70
C ASN A 405 20.77 -3.16 15.53
N GLY A 406 20.04 -2.43 14.68
CA GLY A 406 19.39 -3.00 13.50
C GLY A 406 18.08 -3.74 13.78
N LYS A 407 17.55 -3.68 15.00
CA LYS A 407 16.32 -4.38 15.42
C LYS A 407 15.38 -3.44 16.15
N LEU A 408 14.07 -3.73 16.10
CA LEU A 408 13.06 -3.09 16.94
C LEU A 408 12.92 -3.91 18.23
N VAL A 409 13.11 -3.26 19.37
CA VAL A 409 12.96 -3.85 20.70
C VAL A 409 11.78 -3.17 21.40
N PRO A 410 10.76 -3.91 21.86
CA PRO A 410 9.66 -3.31 22.61
C PRO A 410 10.15 -2.53 23.83
N ALA A 411 9.63 -1.34 24.07
CA ALA A 411 10.05 -0.45 25.15
C ALA A 411 10.05 -1.13 26.53
N ARG A 412 9.05 -1.98 26.82
CA ARG A 412 8.98 -2.74 28.09
C ARG A 412 10.19 -3.64 28.33
N MET A 413 10.82 -4.15 27.28
CA MET A 413 12.01 -5.01 27.41
C MET A 413 13.27 -4.22 27.78
N LEU A 414 13.24 -2.89 27.65
CA LEU A 414 14.32 -1.99 28.04
C LEU A 414 14.16 -1.45 29.47
N VAL A 415 13.06 -1.77 30.15
CA VAL A 415 12.78 -1.30 31.50
C VAL A 415 13.85 -1.80 32.47
N ASN A 416 14.54 -0.85 33.09
CA ASN A 416 15.60 -1.09 34.08
C ASN A 416 15.22 -0.54 35.48
N GLY A 417 14.05 0.07 35.62
CA GLY A 417 13.53 0.60 36.89
C GLY A 417 14.17 1.92 37.34
N SER A 418 15.01 2.55 36.52
CA SER A 418 15.70 3.80 36.84
C SER A 418 15.57 4.83 35.70
N SER A 419 16.37 4.72 34.65
CA SER A 419 16.30 5.61 33.48
C SER A 419 15.21 5.23 32.48
N ILE A 420 14.74 3.98 32.54
CA ILE A 420 13.64 3.47 31.73
C ILE A 420 12.70 2.68 32.64
N PHE A 421 11.46 3.16 32.80
CA PHE A 421 10.51 2.59 33.75
C PHE A 421 9.05 2.80 33.32
N PHE A 422 8.15 1.97 33.85
CA PHE A 422 6.71 2.19 33.73
C PHE A 422 6.30 3.40 34.57
N ASP A 423 5.73 4.42 33.93
CA ASP A 423 5.33 5.64 34.61
C ASP A 423 3.94 5.48 35.24
N ARG A 424 3.93 5.03 36.49
CA ARG A 424 2.71 4.79 37.26
C ARG A 424 1.99 6.08 37.70
N SER A 425 2.54 7.26 37.43
CA SER A 425 1.86 8.53 37.69
C SER A 425 0.81 8.87 36.63
N ILE A 426 0.86 8.23 35.47
CA ILE A 426 -0.08 8.41 34.36
C ILE A 426 -1.11 7.28 34.42
N THR A 427 -2.36 7.62 34.71
CA THR A 427 -3.45 6.63 34.88
C THR A 427 -4.67 6.86 33.98
N ALA A 428 -4.77 8.00 33.30
CA ALA A 428 -5.87 8.38 32.42
C ALA A 428 -5.41 9.37 31.34
#